data_AF-A0A6A5VX14-F1
#
_entry.id   AF-A0A6A5VX14-F1
#
_cell.length_a   1.000
_cell.length_b   1.000
_cell.length_c   1.000
_cell.angle_alpha   90.00
_cell.angle_beta   90.00
_cell.angle_gamma   90.00
#
_symmetry.space_group_name_H-M   'P 1'
#
loop_
_entity.id
_entity.type
_entity.pdbx_description
1 polymer ?
#
loop_
_entity_poly.entity_id
_entity_poly.type
_entity_poly.pdbx_seq_one_letter_code
_entity_poly.pdbx_strand_id
1 'polypeptide(L)' 'LINNILRVYLDIFIIVYLNNILIYSYNYKEYIKYIRTILTYLKNTRLLLNL' A
#
# COMPACT_ATOMS: atom_id res chain seq x y z
N LEU A 1 -8.03 5.70 -9.10
CA LEU A 1 -6.85 6.34 -9.71
C LEU A 1 -5.64 5.94 -8.89
N ILE A 2 -4.86 4.96 -9.37
CA ILE A 2 -3.58 4.61 -8.73
C ILE A 2 -2.68 5.82 -8.93
N ASN A 3 -2.57 6.62 -7.88
CA ASN A 3 -1.69 7.77 -7.85
C ASN A 3 -0.28 7.28 -8.25
N ASN A 4 0.45 8.04 -9.07
CA ASN A 4 1.80 7.66 -9.55
C ASN A 4 2.76 7.25 -8.40
N ILE A 5 2.41 7.63 -7.17
CA ILE A 5 3.09 7.36 -5.91
C ILE A 5 3.04 5.87 -5.50
N LEU A 6 1.89 5.20 -5.58
CA LEU A 6 1.81 3.76 -5.24
C LEU A 6 2.44 2.88 -6.33
N ARG A 7 2.64 3.44 -7.52
CA ARG A 7 3.33 2.80 -8.65
C ARG A 7 4.78 2.45 -8.37
N VAL A 8 5.42 3.15 -7.43
CA VAL A 8 6.79 2.84 -6.98
C VAL A 8 6.84 1.55 -6.17
N TYR A 9 5.71 1.12 -5.59
CA TYR A 9 5.61 -0.09 -4.76
C TYR A 9 4.88 -1.24 -5.47
N LEU A 10 4.25 -0.95 -6.62
CA LEU A 10 3.70 -1.96 -7.52
C LEU A 10 4.84 -2.90 -7.98
N ASP A 11 4.55 -4.20 -7.98
CA ASP A 11 5.48 -5.30 -8.29
C ASP A 11 6.64 -5.52 -7.30
N ILE A 12 6.72 -4.75 -6.20
CA ILE A 12 7.69 -5.01 -5.11
C ILE A 12 7.02 -5.74 -3.95
N PHE A 13 5.95 -5.15 -3.39
CA PHE A 13 5.19 -5.71 -2.27
C PHE A 13 3.71 -5.34 -2.31
N ILE A 14 3.27 -4.65 -3.38
CA ILE A 14 1.88 -4.23 -3.58
C ILE A 14 1.36 -4.74 -4.92
N ILE A 15 0.13 -5.27 -4.91
CA ILE A 15 -0.70 -5.50 -6.09
C ILE A 15 -1.96 -4.65 -5.89
N VAL A 16 -2.35 -3.86 -6.88
CA VAL A 16 -3.58 -3.06 -6.81
C VAL A 16 -4.58 -3.56 -7.84
N TYR A 17 -5.78 -3.89 -7.38
CA TYR A 17 -6.89 -4.31 -8.24
C TYR A 17 -8.10 -3.42 -7.97
N LEU A 18 -8.48 -2.59 -8.96
CA LEU A 18 -9.55 -1.59 -8.85
C LEU A 18 -9.38 -0.68 -7.62
N ASN A 19 -10.14 -0.96 -6.55
CA ASN A 19 -10.16 -0.21 -5.30
C ASN A 19 -9.45 -0.95 -4.16
N ASN A 20 -8.95 -2.16 -4.39
CA ASN A 20 -8.30 -2.99 -3.39
C ASN A 20 -6.79 -2.96 -3.57
N ILE A 21 -6.09 -2.80 -2.44
CA ILE A 21 -4.62 -2.88 -2.35
C ILE A 21 -4.31 -4.19 -1.64
N LEU A 22 -3.66 -5.12 -2.33
CA LEU A 22 -3.09 -6.32 -1.76
C LEU A 22 -1.62 -6.07 -1.43
N ILE A 23 -1.23 -6.39 -0.20
CA ILE A 23 0.14 -6.25 0.29
C ILE A 23 0.66 -7.65 0.57
N TYR A 24 1.81 -8.01 0.02
CA TYR A 24 2.45 -9.30 0.27
C TYR A 24 3.85 -9.11 0.83
N SER A 25 4.31 -10.08 1.61
CA SER A 25 5.62 -10.05 2.26
C SER A 25 6.04 -11.46 2.62
N TYR A 26 7.34 -11.71 2.68
CA TYR A 26 7.87 -13.02 3.07
C TYR A 26 7.73 -13.30 4.57
N ASN A 27 7.83 -12.27 5.41
CA ASN A 27 7.72 -12.40 6.87
C ASN A 27 6.85 -11.30 7.49
N TYR A 28 6.34 -11.56 8.71
CA TYR A 28 5.44 -10.64 9.40
C TYR A 28 6.09 -9.29 9.75
N LYS A 29 7.40 -9.27 10.01
CA LYS A 29 8.12 -8.03 10.35
C LYS A 29 8.16 -7.06 9.17
N GLU A 30 8.41 -7.59 7.97
CA GLU A 30 8.31 -6.86 6.70
C GLU A 30 6.88 -6.43 6.41
N TYR A 31 5.90 -7.32 6.61
CA TYR A 31 4.49 -7.00 6.45
C TYR A 31 4.09 -5.73 7.23
N ILE A 32 4.45 -5.69 8.52
CA ILE A 32 4.17 -4.54 9.40
C ILE A 32 4.88 -3.27 8.92
N LYS A 33 6.12 -3.41 8.43
CA LYS A 33 6.86 -2.28 7.85
C LYS A 33 6.13 -1.73 6.62
N TYR A 34 5.73 -2.58 5.68
CA TYR A 34 5.02 -2.20 4.46
C TYR A 34 3.67 -1.57 4.75
N ILE A 35 2.89 -2.14 5.67
CA ILE A 35 1.62 -1.55 6.10
C ILE A 35 1.84 -0.16 6.69
N ARG A 36 2.80 0.01 7.61
CA ARG A 36 3.06 1.33 8.22
C ARG A 36 3.45 2.37 7.18
N THR A 37 4.28 1.99 6.22
CA THR A 37 4.66 2.83 5.08
C THR A 37 3.42 3.26 4.30
N ILE A 38 2.60 2.30 3.85
CA ILE A 38 1.39 2.59 3.04
C ILE A 38 0.36 3.42 3.83
N LEU A 39 0.08 3.08 5.09
CA LEU A 39 -0.86 3.83 5.93
C LEU A 39 -0.42 5.28 6.16
N THR A 40 0.88 5.49 6.38
CA THR A 40 1.45 6.84 6.50
C THR A 40 1.25 7.63 5.21
N TYR A 41 1.45 7.00 4.06
CA TYR A 41 1.22 7.63 2.76
C TYR A 41 -0.25 7.91 2.45
N LEU A 42 -1.15 6.98 2.78
CA LEU A 42 -2.59 7.16 2.59
C LEU A 42 -3.13 8.30 3.47
N LYS A 43 -2.64 8.39 4.73
CA LYS A 43 -2.91 9.52 5.61
C LYS A 43 -2.47 10.86 5.00
N ASN A 44 -1.29 10.90 4.38
CA ASN A 44 -0.76 12.13 3.76
C ASN A 44 -1.49 12.52 2.46
N THR A 45 -2.12 11.56 1.77
CA THR A 45 -2.81 11.80 0.49
C THR A 45 -4.31 12.08 0.64
N ARG A 46 -4.84 12.14 1.87
CA ARG A 46 -6.29 12.28 2.18
C ARG A 46 -7.17 11.23 1.50
N LEU A 47 -6.60 10.11 1.07
CA LEU A 47 -7.36 8.97 0.56
C LEU A 47 -7.96 8.24 1.76
N LEU A 48 -9.28 8.32 1.89
CA LEU A 48 -10.03 7.63 2.93
C LEU A 48 -10.01 6.13 2.62
N LEU A 49 -9.25 5.37 3.42
CA LEU A 49 -9.38 3.92 3.47
C LEU A 49 -10.67 3.61 4.23
N ASN A 50 -11.67 3.10 3.53
CA ASN A 50 -12.70 2.32 4.18
C ASN A 50 -12.09 0.92 4.41
N LEU A 51 -11.72 0.66 5.67
CA LEU A 51 -11.27 -0.65 6.15
C LEU A 51 -12.46 -1.61 6.27
#